data_AF-A0A4R3YJS1-F1
#
_entry.id   AF-A0A4R3YJS1-F1
#
_cell.length_a   1.000
_cell.length_b   1.000
_cell.length_c   1.000
_cell.angle_alpha   90.00
_cell.angle_beta   90.00
_cell.angle_gamma   90.00
#
_symmetry.space_group_name_H-M   'P 1'
#
loop_
_entity.id
_entity.type
_entity.pdbx_description
1 polymer ?
#
loop_
_entity_poly.entity_id
_entity_poly.type
_entity_poly.pdbx_seq_one_letter_code
_entity_poly.pdbx_strand_id
1 'polypeptide(L)'
;MKPSQKLKIYQHAKRDYYRLASDFQEHRHYSFSQIKQYYQDCGEDNGYVFIIYIGIIKAYLIPYRSDCSYTSFNHTYALSHHLVIYYQQAEFDSLSIQKLQQKINFYKNAKK
;
A
#
# COMPACT_ATOMS: atom_id res chain seq x y z
N MET A 1 10.12 4.18 20.82
CA MET A 1 8.98 3.25 20.56
C MET A 1 9.42 1.80 20.81
N LYS A 2 8.68 1.01 21.61
CA LYS A 2 9.07 -0.37 21.97
C LYS A 2 9.01 -1.32 20.74
N PRO A 3 9.84 -2.39 20.66
CA PRO A 3 9.80 -3.35 19.56
C PRO A 3 8.41 -3.96 19.33
N SER A 4 7.67 -4.21 20.42
CA SER A 4 6.30 -4.73 20.37
C SER A 4 5.30 -3.80 19.70
N GLN A 5 5.49 -2.49 19.85
CA GLN A 5 4.66 -1.46 19.23
C GLN A 5 5.01 -1.30 17.75
N LYS A 6 6.32 -1.29 17.39
CA LYS A 6 6.76 -1.30 15.99
C LYS A 6 6.19 -2.50 15.22
N LEU A 7 6.23 -3.69 15.83
CA LEU A 7 5.65 -4.89 15.23
C LEU A 7 4.16 -4.73 14.92
N LYS A 8 3.38 -4.18 15.87
CA LYS A 8 1.95 -3.94 15.67
C LYS A 8 1.69 -2.98 14.50
N ILE A 9 2.46 -1.89 14.42
CA ILE A 9 2.36 -0.92 13.31
C ILE A 9 2.63 -1.60 11.97
N TYR A 10 3.72 -2.36 11.83
CA TYR A 10 4.02 -3.06 10.58
C TYR A 10 2.95 -4.11 10.22
N GLN A 11 2.41 -4.83 11.21
CA GLN A 11 1.33 -5.80 10.98
C GLN A 11 0.04 -5.11 10.50
N HIS A 12 -0.31 -3.95 11.07
CA HIS A 12 -1.45 -3.15 10.62
C HIS A 12 -1.23 -2.63 9.21
N ALA A 13 -0.06 -2.06 8.91
CA ALA A 13 0.27 -1.58 7.57
C ALA A 13 0.18 -2.70 6.53
N LYS A 14 0.67 -3.89 6.87
CA LYS A 14 0.57 -5.07 6.00
C LYS A 14 -0.90 -5.43 5.74
N ARG A 15 -1.72 -5.52 6.80
CA ARG A 15 -3.15 -5.82 6.67
C ARG A 15 -3.85 -4.79 5.77
N ASP A 16 -3.61 -3.51 6.00
CA ASP A 16 -4.26 -2.42 5.26
C ASP A 16 -3.85 -2.45 3.78
N TYR A 17 -2.57 -2.73 3.48
CA TYR A 17 -2.12 -2.93 2.11
C TYR A 17 -2.81 -4.09 1.42
N TYR A 18 -2.88 -5.28 2.05
CA TYR A 18 -3.50 -6.44 1.41
C TYR A 18 -5.01 -6.29 1.24
N ARG A 19 -5.68 -5.52 2.10
CA ARG A 19 -7.08 -5.12 1.88
C ARG A 19 -7.21 -4.28 0.62
N LEU A 20 -6.38 -3.23 0.49
CA LEU A 20 -6.35 -2.41 -0.72
C LEU A 20 -6.01 -3.23 -1.96
N ALA A 21 -5.04 -4.15 -1.88
CA ALA A 21 -4.66 -4.98 -3.02
C ALA A 21 -5.78 -5.93 -3.46
N SER A 22 -6.55 -6.49 -2.52
CA SER A 22 -7.72 -7.33 -2.81
C SER A 22 -8.80 -6.52 -3.51
N ASP A 23 -9.16 -5.38 -2.92
CA ASP A 23 -10.16 -4.46 -3.44
C ASP A 23 -9.78 -3.92 -4.84
N PHE A 24 -8.51 -3.57 -5.04
CA PHE A 24 -7.97 -3.22 -6.36
C PHE A 24 -8.13 -4.35 -7.37
N GLN A 25 -7.90 -5.61 -6.97
CA GLN A 25 -8.03 -6.76 -7.88
C GLN A 25 -9.49 -7.01 -8.29
N GLU A 26 -10.44 -6.81 -7.40
CA GLU A 26 -11.87 -6.88 -7.71
C GLU A 26 -12.26 -5.83 -8.76
N HIS A 27 -11.65 -4.65 -8.68
CA HIS A 27 -11.90 -3.52 -9.58
C HIS A 27 -10.88 -3.37 -10.71
N ARG A 28 -10.02 -4.38 -10.95
CA ARG A 28 -8.93 -4.30 -11.95
C ARG A 28 -9.40 -4.11 -13.39
N HIS A 29 -10.68 -4.36 -13.65
CA HIS A 29 -11.32 -4.20 -14.95
C HIS A 29 -11.70 -2.74 -15.26
N TYR A 30 -11.65 -1.85 -14.26
CA TYR A 30 -11.87 -0.43 -14.46
C TYR A 30 -10.79 0.20 -15.35
N SER A 31 -11.18 1.22 -16.11
CA SER A 31 -10.22 2.14 -16.72
C SER A 31 -9.52 2.97 -15.63
N PHE A 32 -8.43 3.64 -16.01
CA PHE A 32 -7.68 4.47 -15.06
C PHE A 32 -8.54 5.60 -14.47
N SER A 33 -9.41 6.23 -15.26
CA SER A 33 -10.33 7.25 -14.76
C SER A 33 -11.37 6.66 -13.78
N GLN A 34 -11.90 5.47 -14.07
CA GLN A 34 -12.87 4.80 -13.21
C GLN A 34 -12.27 4.37 -11.87
N ILE A 35 -11.05 3.83 -11.85
CA ILE A 35 -10.41 3.44 -10.58
C ILE A 35 -10.03 4.65 -9.72
N LYS A 36 -9.65 5.77 -10.35
CA LYS A 36 -9.43 7.05 -9.63
C LYS A 36 -10.72 7.57 -9.02
N GLN A 37 -11.81 7.53 -9.78
CA GLN A 37 -13.14 7.90 -9.31
C GLN A 37 -13.60 7.01 -8.15
N TYR A 38 -13.32 5.70 -8.24
CA TYR A 38 -13.65 4.74 -7.19
C TYR A 38 -12.94 5.07 -5.85
N TYR A 39 -11.68 5.47 -5.90
CA TYR A 39 -10.90 5.85 -4.72
C TYR A 39 -10.95 7.34 -4.37
N GLN A 40 -11.84 8.13 -4.94
CA GLN A 40 -11.81 9.60 -4.78
C GLN A 40 -11.94 10.07 -3.32
N ASP A 41 -12.71 9.36 -2.49
CA ASP A 41 -12.97 9.76 -1.10
C ASP A 41 -11.77 9.48 -0.19
N CYS A 42 -10.86 8.62 -0.64
CA CYS A 42 -9.66 8.21 0.09
C CYS A 42 -8.40 8.39 -0.75
N GLY A 43 -8.44 9.22 -1.80
CA GLY A 43 -7.37 9.33 -2.76
C GLY A 43 -7.19 10.73 -3.29
N GLU A 44 -6.01 10.96 -3.86
CA GLU A 44 -5.57 12.28 -4.28
C GLU A 44 -4.78 12.17 -5.58
N ASP A 45 -5.18 12.93 -6.58
CA ASP A 45 -4.48 13.01 -7.85
C ASP A 45 -3.38 14.07 -7.80
N ASN A 46 -2.13 13.64 -7.86
CA ASN A 46 -0.96 14.53 -7.90
C ASN A 46 -0.40 14.74 -9.32
N GLY A 47 -1.18 14.41 -10.37
CA GLY A 47 -0.83 14.61 -11.78
C GLY A 47 0.12 13.54 -12.35
N TYR A 48 1.07 13.06 -11.56
CA TYR A 48 2.01 12.00 -11.95
C TYR A 48 1.63 10.61 -11.42
N VAL A 49 1.02 10.58 -10.24
CA VAL A 49 0.56 9.35 -9.56
C VAL A 49 -0.76 9.65 -8.87
N PHE A 50 -1.63 8.64 -8.80
CA PHE A 50 -2.80 8.69 -7.95
C PHE A 50 -2.49 8.05 -6.61
N ILE A 51 -2.71 8.79 -5.54
CA ILE A 51 -2.35 8.41 -4.18
C ILE A 51 -3.60 7.86 -3.49
N ILE A 52 -3.47 6.76 -2.76
CA ILE A 52 -4.58 6.15 -2.01
C ILE A 52 -4.19 6.07 -0.52
N TYR A 53 -5.03 6.61 0.35
CA TYR A 53 -4.89 6.60 1.80
C TYR A 53 -5.84 5.56 2.39
N ILE A 54 -5.30 4.49 2.99
CA ILE A 54 -6.09 3.44 3.63
C ILE A 54 -5.52 3.15 5.02
N GLY A 55 -6.34 3.32 6.05
CA GLY A 55 -5.94 3.04 7.43
C GLY A 55 -4.69 3.82 7.82
N ILE A 56 -3.58 3.12 8.04
CA ILE A 56 -2.30 3.75 8.38
C ILE A 56 -1.30 3.82 7.22
N ILE A 57 -1.72 3.56 5.99
CA ILE A 57 -0.83 3.55 4.82
C ILE A 57 -1.25 4.55 3.76
N LYS A 58 -0.25 4.98 3.00
CA LYS A 58 -0.37 5.65 1.71
C LYS A 58 0.24 4.74 0.64
N ALA A 59 -0.54 4.40 -0.37
CA ALA A 59 -0.15 3.60 -1.53
C ALA A 59 -0.36 4.40 -2.82
N TYR A 60 0.07 3.84 -3.95
CA TYR A 60 0.14 4.57 -5.21
C TYR A 60 -0.38 3.72 -6.36
N LEU A 61 -1.21 4.30 -7.20
CA LEU A 61 -1.42 3.80 -8.56
C LEU A 61 -0.34 4.41 -9.45
N ILE A 62 0.40 3.54 -10.12
CA ILE A 62 1.51 3.88 -10.99
C ILE A 62 1.23 3.36 -12.41
N PRO A 63 1.92 3.88 -13.44
CA PRO A 63 1.93 3.25 -14.75
C PRO A 63 2.33 1.77 -14.63
N TYR A 64 1.78 0.93 -15.50
CA TYR A 64 2.08 -0.50 -15.48
C TYR A 64 3.58 -0.77 -15.51
N ARG A 65 4.01 -1.67 -14.65
CA ARG A 65 5.35 -2.25 -14.63
C ARG A 65 5.22 -3.76 -14.47
N SER A 66 6.01 -4.52 -15.22
CA SER A 66 5.93 -5.99 -15.25
C SER A 66 6.34 -6.66 -13.94
N ASP A 67 7.02 -5.95 -13.06
CA ASP A 67 7.42 -6.40 -11.72
C ASP A 67 6.31 -6.23 -10.67
N CYS A 68 5.20 -5.57 -11.01
CA CYS A 68 4.06 -5.38 -10.12
C CYS A 68 3.12 -6.59 -10.12
N SER A 69 2.78 -7.09 -8.93
CA SER A 69 1.89 -8.24 -8.76
C SER A 69 0.41 -7.90 -8.94
N TYR A 70 0.05 -6.62 -8.74
CA TYR A 70 -1.33 -6.15 -8.81
C TYR A 70 -1.46 -5.13 -9.94
N THR A 71 -2.04 -5.57 -11.06
CA THR A 71 -2.17 -4.75 -12.26
C THR A 71 -3.61 -4.73 -12.77
N SER A 72 -3.96 -3.68 -13.52
CA SER A 72 -5.22 -3.58 -14.25
C SER A 72 -5.32 -4.70 -15.31
N PHE A 73 -6.52 -5.09 -15.69
CA PHE A 73 -6.78 -6.14 -16.70
C PHE A 73 -6.09 -5.85 -18.04
N ASN A 74 -6.04 -4.58 -18.46
CA ASN A 74 -5.42 -4.16 -19.71
C ASN A 74 -3.95 -3.72 -19.56
N HIS A 75 -3.32 -3.99 -18.41
CA HIS A 75 -1.93 -3.61 -18.13
C HIS A 75 -1.58 -2.14 -18.41
N THR A 76 -2.47 -1.21 -18.05
CA THR A 76 -2.24 0.23 -18.20
C THR A 76 -1.75 0.87 -16.90
N TYR A 77 -2.15 0.33 -15.74
CA TYR A 77 -1.72 0.78 -14.43
C TYR A 77 -1.55 -0.38 -13.45
N ALA A 78 -0.86 -0.10 -12.34
CA ALA A 78 -0.57 -1.06 -11.29
C ALA A 78 -0.66 -0.40 -9.91
N LEU A 79 -0.96 -1.22 -8.90
CA LEU A 79 -0.80 -0.83 -7.50
C LEU A 79 0.67 -1.03 -7.11
N SER A 80 1.30 0.04 -6.64
CA SER A 80 2.71 0.04 -6.24
C SER A 80 2.97 -0.91 -5.07
N HIS A 81 4.09 -1.63 -5.16
CA HIS A 81 4.63 -2.42 -4.04
C HIS A 81 5.28 -1.58 -2.94
N HIS A 82 5.45 -0.27 -3.15
CA HIS A 82 5.95 0.66 -2.17
C HIS A 82 4.80 1.39 -1.48
N LEU A 83 4.88 1.51 -0.17
CA LEU A 83 3.93 2.25 0.65
C LEU A 83 4.65 3.09 1.69
N VAL A 84 3.96 4.13 2.15
CA VAL A 84 4.36 4.94 3.30
C VAL A 84 3.45 4.58 4.46
N ILE A 85 4.02 4.35 5.64
CA ILE A 85 3.32 4.01 6.87
C ILE A 85 3.27 5.26 7.73
N TYR A 86 2.10 5.57 8.28
CA TYR A 86 1.89 6.67 9.21
C TYR A 86 1.63 6.14 10.63
N TYR A 87 2.09 6.90 11.62
CA TYR A 87 1.76 6.68 13.02
C TYR A 87 1.65 8.03 13.72
N GLN A 88 0.54 8.29 14.41
CA GLN A 88 0.28 9.57 15.08
C GLN A 88 0.43 10.78 14.13
N GLN A 89 -0.14 10.68 12.92
CA GLN A 89 -0.13 11.73 11.89
C GLN A 89 1.26 12.08 11.33
N ALA A 90 2.31 11.37 11.72
CA ALA A 90 3.65 11.50 11.15
C ALA A 90 3.99 10.28 10.28
N GLU A 91 4.80 10.50 9.25
CA GLU A 91 5.45 9.40 8.53
C GLU A 91 6.31 8.61 9.51
N PHE A 92 6.01 7.32 9.62
CA PHE A 92 6.75 6.37 10.46
C PHE A 92 7.82 5.66 9.66
N ASP A 93 7.53 5.27 8.41
CA ASP A 93 8.43 4.51 7.56
C ASP A 93 7.96 4.50 6.10
N SER A 94 8.87 4.25 5.16
CA SER A 94 8.57 4.13 3.73
C SER A 94 9.36 2.97 3.12
N LEU A 95 8.67 1.97 2.59
CA LEU A 95 9.30 0.73 2.17
C LEU A 95 8.43 -0.12 1.24
N SER A 96 9.06 -1.12 0.62
CA SER A 96 8.35 -2.14 -0.18
C SER A 96 7.66 -3.19 0.70
N ILE A 97 6.63 -3.85 0.17
CA ILE A 97 5.96 -4.99 0.85
C ILE A 97 6.92 -6.09 1.26
N GLN A 98 7.93 -6.37 0.43
CA GLN A 98 8.95 -7.36 0.75
C GLN A 98 9.76 -6.94 2.00
N LYS A 99 10.20 -5.68 2.07
CA LYS A 99 10.89 -5.14 3.24
C LYS A 99 9.96 -5.11 4.47
N LEU A 100 8.66 -4.91 4.27
CA LEU A 100 7.68 -4.89 5.36
C LEU A 100 7.57 -6.27 6.01
N GLN A 101 7.50 -7.31 5.18
CA GLN A 101 7.53 -8.70 5.62
C GLN A 101 8.83 -9.01 6.40
N GLN A 102 9.97 -8.55 5.90
CA GLN A 102 11.27 -8.73 6.58
C GLN A 102 11.31 -8.05 7.96
N LYS A 103 10.84 -6.79 8.06
CA LYS A 103 10.75 -6.06 9.33
C LYS A 103 9.81 -6.76 10.31
N ILE A 104 8.65 -7.25 9.86
CA ILE A 104 7.73 -8.03 10.70
C ILE A 104 8.43 -9.28 11.26
N ASN A 105 9.15 -10.03 10.44
CA ASN A 105 9.85 -11.23 10.88
C ASN A 105 10.97 -10.90 11.87
N PHE A 106 11.75 -9.85 11.61
CA PHE A 106 12.77 -9.35 12.52
C PHE A 106 12.20 -9.04 13.90
N TYR A 107 11.14 -8.22 13.98
CA TYR A 107 10.54 -7.84 15.27
C TYR A 107 9.74 -8.96 15.94
N LYS A 108 9.30 -10.00 15.21
CA LYS A 108 8.76 -11.22 15.81
C LYS A 108 9.86 -12.03 16.52
N ASN A 109 11.05 -12.11 15.90
CA ASN A 109 12.17 -12.87 16.43
C ASN A 109 12.87 -12.13 17.58
N ALA A 110 12.90 -10.80 17.56
CA ALA A 110 13.42 -9.97 18.66
C ALA A 110 12.53 -9.97 19.92
N LYS A 111 11.38 -10.65 19.89
CA LYS A 111 10.52 -10.90 21.05
C LYS A 111 10.75 -12.29 21.68
N LYS A 112 11.47 -13.18 21.00
CA LYS A 112 11.95 -14.44 21.56
C LYS A 112 13.25 -14.20 22.31
#